data_AF-A0A931HVC7-F1
#
_entry.id   AF-A0A931HVC7-F1
#
_cell.length_a   1.000
_cell.length_b   1.000
_cell.length_c   1.000
_cell.angle_alpha   90.00
_cell.angle_beta   90.00
_cell.angle_gamma   90.00
#
_symmetry.space_group_name_H-M   'P 1'
#
loop_
_entity.id
_entity.type
_entity.pdbx_description
1 polymer ?
#
loop_
_entity_poly.entity_id
_entity_poly.type
_entity_poly.pdbx_seq_one_letter_code
_entity_poly.pdbx_strand_id
1 'polypeptide(L)'
;MKVWALIILLTVWMVLASCGYEETNSQGYGDVSPPKDTPSDMTGFVMKQQEDRLLVVHWDESDTDRKSRAMWVSDPPKGNWLGKQVEVWIQGEVLESYPEQGKTQSISVLEMSEVDGAEMEASEALRKVLKKTKDEELYALKMLVYDKKNDQWTVRLMSLSDSREIEEKVSD
;
A
#
# COMPACT_ATOMS: atom_id res chain seq x y z
N MET A 1 63.63 0.31 -33.45
CA MET A 1 62.39 0.64 -34.20
C MET A 1 61.26 -0.14 -33.55
N LYS A 2 60.12 0.39 -33.10
CA LYS A 2 59.62 1.76 -32.91
C LYS A 2 58.51 1.60 -31.86
N VAL A 3 58.76 2.07 -30.64
CA VAL A 3 57.88 2.88 -29.77
C VAL A 3 56.36 2.71 -29.98
N TRP A 4 55.76 1.56 -29.66
CA TRP A 4 54.29 1.40 -29.68
C TRP A 4 53.71 0.60 -28.50
N ALA A 5 54.48 0.39 -27.42
CA ALA A 5 54.00 -0.40 -26.26
C ALA A 5 54.09 0.31 -24.91
N LEU A 6 54.42 1.62 -24.87
CA LEU A 6 54.77 2.31 -23.62
C LEU A 6 54.05 3.66 -23.41
N ILE A 7 52.87 3.86 -24.04
CA ILE A 7 52.05 5.09 -23.90
C ILE A 7 50.62 4.79 -23.41
N ILE A 8 50.35 3.59 -22.88
CA ILE A 8 49.04 3.28 -22.25
C ILE A 8 49.17 3.11 -20.72
N LEU A 9 50.39 3.28 -20.17
CA LEU A 9 50.65 3.12 -18.73
C LEU A 9 50.72 4.44 -17.94
N LEU A 10 50.37 5.58 -18.55
CA LEU A 10 50.55 6.90 -17.95
C LEU A 10 49.42 7.86 -18.30
N THR A 11 48.18 7.37 -18.23
CA THR A 11 47.00 8.22 -18.09
C THR A 11 46.22 7.77 -16.86
N VAL A 12 46.47 8.49 -15.75
CA VAL A 12 45.41 8.92 -14.82
C VAL A 12 44.77 7.75 -14.04
N TRP A 13 45.25 7.24 -12.89
CA TRP A 13 45.76 7.89 -11.66
C TRP A 13 45.09 9.21 -11.28
N MET A 14 43.78 9.31 -11.51
CA MET A 14 42.96 10.38 -10.94
C MET A 14 41.47 10.02 -10.90
N VAL A 15 41.09 9.01 -10.10
CA VAL A 15 39.77 8.98 -9.45
C VAL A 15 39.91 8.30 -8.08
N LEU A 16 40.47 9.03 -7.12
CA LEU A 16 40.30 8.73 -5.70
C LEU A 16 39.15 9.61 -5.18
N ALA A 17 38.33 9.00 -4.31
CA ALA A 17 37.29 9.61 -3.48
C ALA A 17 35.98 10.03 -4.20
N SER A 18 35.10 9.05 -4.39
CA SER A 18 33.70 9.26 -4.04
C SER A 18 33.15 7.98 -3.40
N CYS A 19 33.47 7.79 -2.11
CA CYS A 19 32.53 7.10 -1.24
C CYS A 19 31.39 8.10 -1.00
N GLY A 20 30.41 8.10 -1.89
CA GLY A 20 29.08 8.59 -1.58
C GLY A 20 28.37 7.49 -0.80
N TYR A 21 28.26 7.67 0.51
CA TYR A 21 27.33 6.95 1.35
C TYR A 21 25.93 7.04 0.70
N GLU A 22 25.37 5.90 0.28
CA GLU A 22 23.94 5.84 -0.08
C GLU A 22 23.16 6.00 1.23
N GLU A 23 22.82 7.26 1.52
CA GLU A 23 21.69 7.60 2.36
C GLU A 23 20.46 6.89 1.81
N THR A 24 19.91 5.98 2.60
CA THR A 24 18.46 5.76 2.79
C THR A 24 17.60 6.52 1.79
N ASN A 25 17.41 5.94 0.60
CA ASN A 25 16.39 6.43 -0.31
C ASN A 25 15.08 5.78 0.14
N SER A 26 14.32 6.55 0.89
CA SER A 26 12.90 6.32 1.15
C SER A 26 12.25 5.83 -0.15
N GLN A 27 11.51 4.73 -0.06
CA GLN A 27 10.73 4.22 -1.17
C GLN A 27 9.79 5.33 -1.64
N GLY A 28 10.20 6.05 -2.68
CA GLY A 28 9.39 7.03 -3.38
C GLY A 28 8.22 6.29 -3.99
N TYR A 29 7.07 6.37 -3.32
CA TYR A 29 5.79 6.20 -3.97
C TYR A 29 5.81 7.14 -5.17
N GLY A 30 5.68 6.59 -6.37
CA GLY A 30 5.73 7.38 -7.60
C GLY A 30 4.81 8.58 -7.47
N ASP A 31 5.40 9.77 -7.52
CA ASP A 31 4.71 11.05 -7.40
C ASP A 31 3.79 11.22 -8.61
N VAL A 32 2.58 10.69 -8.48
CA VAL A 32 1.41 11.13 -9.23
C VAL A 32 0.62 11.97 -8.23
N SER A 33 1.11 13.18 -7.97
CA SER A 33 0.46 14.16 -7.10
C SER A 33 -1.06 14.16 -7.29
N PRO A 34 -1.86 14.02 -6.23
CA PRO A 34 -3.31 14.00 -6.32
C PRO A 34 -3.81 15.28 -7.02
N PRO A 35 -4.88 15.21 -7.82
CA PRO A 35 -5.43 16.42 -8.42
C PRO A 35 -5.89 17.35 -7.30
N LYS A 36 -5.30 18.55 -7.24
CA LYS A 36 -5.64 19.55 -6.23
C LYS A 36 -7.11 19.93 -6.38
N ASP A 37 -7.82 19.94 -5.27
CA ASP A 37 -9.20 20.41 -5.11
C ASP A 37 -10.32 19.52 -5.72
N THR A 38 -10.03 18.27 -6.12
CA THR A 38 -11.07 17.30 -6.50
C THR A 38 -11.26 16.23 -5.42
N PRO A 39 -12.51 15.94 -4.98
CA PRO A 39 -12.75 14.83 -4.07
C PRO A 39 -12.29 13.50 -4.69
N SER A 40 -11.81 12.58 -3.85
CA SER A 40 -11.48 11.24 -4.30
C SER A 40 -12.74 10.47 -4.72
N ASP A 41 -12.60 9.59 -5.70
CA ASP A 41 -13.68 8.70 -6.14
C ASP A 41 -13.88 7.54 -5.16
N MET A 42 -12.84 7.16 -4.42
CA MET A 42 -12.86 6.10 -3.40
C MET A 42 -11.82 6.38 -2.31
N THR A 43 -12.21 6.12 -1.06
CA THR A 43 -11.31 6.13 0.10
C THR A 43 -11.48 4.86 0.90
N GLY A 44 -10.40 4.11 1.15
CA GLY A 44 -10.49 2.84 1.86
C GLY A 44 -9.14 2.18 2.10
N PHE A 45 -9.15 0.95 2.57
CA PHE A 45 -7.93 0.15 2.78
C PHE A 45 -7.64 -0.73 1.57
N VAL A 46 -6.36 -0.86 1.22
CA VAL A 46 -5.90 -1.81 0.20
C VAL A 46 -5.89 -3.21 0.82
N MET A 47 -6.94 -3.98 0.55
CA MET A 47 -7.18 -5.31 1.13
C MET A 47 -6.55 -6.44 0.32
N LYS A 48 -6.28 -6.20 -0.96
CA LYS A 48 -5.51 -7.10 -1.84
C LYS A 48 -4.67 -6.31 -2.83
N GLN A 49 -3.54 -6.87 -3.21
CA GLN A 49 -2.67 -6.34 -4.24
C GLN A 49 -2.28 -7.47 -5.19
N GLN A 50 -2.60 -7.29 -6.47
CA GLN A 50 -2.14 -8.13 -7.57
C GLN A 50 -1.13 -7.34 -8.42
N GLU A 51 -0.57 -7.96 -9.46
CA GLU A 51 0.46 -7.34 -10.30
C GLU A 51 -0.03 -6.04 -10.97
N ASP A 52 -1.28 -6.02 -11.42
CA ASP A 52 -1.87 -4.95 -12.23
C ASP A 52 -3.03 -4.22 -11.57
N ARG A 53 -3.43 -4.61 -10.34
CA ARG A 53 -4.58 -4.01 -9.66
C ARG A 53 -4.56 -4.11 -8.14
N LEU A 54 -5.25 -3.18 -7.50
CA LEU A 54 -5.47 -3.12 -6.06
C LEU A 54 -6.96 -3.33 -5.76
N LEU A 55 -7.28 -4.05 -4.69
CA LEU A 55 -8.62 -4.05 -4.11
C LEU A 55 -8.67 -3.03 -2.99
N VAL A 56 -9.43 -1.96 -3.18
CA VAL A 56 -9.68 -0.95 -2.15
C VAL A 56 -11.07 -1.17 -1.57
N VAL A 57 -11.17 -1.24 -0.25
CA VAL A 57 -12.43 -1.53 0.45
C VAL A 57 -12.69 -0.47 1.53
N HIS A 58 -13.89 0.09 1.50
CA HIS A 58 -14.41 0.99 2.51
C HIS A 58 -15.46 0.25 3.34
N TRP A 59 -15.28 0.22 4.65
CA TRP A 59 -16.27 -0.31 5.59
C TRP A 59 -17.01 0.86 6.23
N ASP A 60 -18.33 0.90 6.03
CA ASP A 60 -19.22 1.86 6.69
C ASP A 60 -20.05 1.12 7.75
N GLU A 61 -19.80 1.41 9.02
CA GLU A 61 -20.55 0.85 10.15
C GLU A 61 -21.97 1.43 10.27
N SER A 62 -22.21 2.61 9.69
CA SER A 62 -23.49 3.31 9.77
C SER A 62 -24.50 2.84 8.72
N ASP A 63 -24.03 2.12 7.70
CA ASP A 63 -24.90 1.52 6.70
C ASP A 63 -25.61 0.29 7.27
N THR A 64 -26.92 0.44 7.48
CA THR A 64 -27.80 -0.61 8.01
C THR A 64 -27.91 -1.81 7.06
N ASP A 65 -27.55 -1.63 5.78
CA ASP A 65 -27.48 -2.70 4.78
C ASP A 65 -26.12 -3.42 4.75
N ARG A 66 -25.14 -3.04 5.60
CA ARG A 66 -23.77 -3.61 5.66
C ARG A 66 -23.04 -3.56 4.30
N LYS A 67 -23.31 -2.59 3.43
CA LYS A 67 -22.65 -2.53 2.11
C LYS A 67 -21.31 -1.84 2.25
N SER A 68 -20.28 -2.62 2.54
CA SER A 68 -18.92 -2.16 2.26
C SER A 68 -18.78 -1.91 0.77
N ARG A 69 -18.32 -0.71 0.40
CA ARG A 69 -17.95 -0.41 -0.98
C ARG A 69 -16.60 -1.04 -1.26
N ALA A 70 -16.48 -1.72 -2.39
CA ALA A 70 -15.25 -2.37 -2.81
C ALA A 70 -15.00 -2.04 -4.28
N MET A 71 -13.74 -1.72 -4.61
CA MET A 71 -13.34 -1.40 -5.97
C MET A 71 -12.01 -2.07 -6.31
N TRP A 72 -11.96 -2.73 -7.46
CA TRP A 72 -10.72 -3.10 -8.12
C TRP A 72 -10.22 -1.92 -8.93
N VAL A 73 -9.02 -1.45 -8.59
CA VAL A 73 -8.36 -0.30 -9.22
C VAL A 73 -7.19 -0.81 -10.05
N SER A 74 -7.25 -0.67 -11.38
CA SER A 74 -6.22 -1.15 -12.30
C SER A 74 -5.11 -0.12 -12.55
N ASP A 75 -3.96 -0.60 -13.03
CA ASP A 75 -2.76 0.19 -13.34
C ASP A 75 -2.26 1.08 -12.19
N PRO A 76 -2.16 0.58 -10.94
CA PRO A 76 -1.62 1.37 -9.84
C PRO A 76 -0.13 1.67 -10.07
N PRO A 77 0.41 2.78 -9.52
CA PRO A 77 1.85 2.99 -9.47
C PRO A 77 2.52 1.81 -8.75
N LYS A 78 3.77 1.49 -9.13
CA LYS A 78 4.53 0.43 -8.47
C LYS A 78 4.79 0.77 -7.01
N GLY A 79 4.67 -0.22 -6.14
CA GLY A 79 4.90 -0.04 -4.70
C GLY A 79 4.26 -1.14 -3.87
N ASN A 80 4.43 -1.07 -2.56
CA ASN A 80 3.74 -1.92 -1.61
C ASN A 80 2.54 -1.17 -1.02
N TRP A 81 1.36 -1.51 -1.50
CA TRP A 81 0.11 -0.85 -1.14
C TRP A 81 -0.67 -1.64 -0.10
N LEU A 82 -0.45 -2.96 -0.03
CA LEU A 82 -1.20 -3.87 0.84
C LEU A 82 -1.20 -3.39 2.30
N GLY A 83 -2.41 -3.23 2.85
CA GLY A 83 -2.65 -2.78 4.23
C GLY A 83 -2.71 -1.27 4.41
N LYS A 84 -2.39 -0.46 3.38
CA LYS A 84 -2.45 1.00 3.47
C LYS A 84 -3.87 1.52 3.32
N GLN A 85 -4.16 2.62 4.00
CA GLN A 85 -5.33 3.44 3.70
C GLN A 85 -4.98 4.41 2.56
N VAL A 86 -5.89 4.56 1.61
CA VAL A 86 -5.64 5.33 0.37
C VAL A 86 -6.87 6.13 -0.04
N GLU A 87 -6.60 7.22 -0.75
CA GLU A 87 -7.54 7.93 -1.61
C GLU A 87 -7.22 7.61 -3.07
N VAL A 88 -8.26 7.37 -3.88
CA VAL A 88 -8.13 6.98 -5.27
C VAL A 88 -8.96 7.92 -6.15
N TRP A 89 -8.35 8.38 -7.24
CA TRP A 89 -9.00 9.07 -8.34
C TRP A 89 -9.00 8.16 -9.57
N ILE A 90 -10.16 8.04 -10.23
CA ILE A 90 -10.39 7.14 -11.34
C ILE A 90 -10.37 7.88 -12.68
N GLN A 91 -9.68 7.30 -13.65
CA GLN A 91 -9.70 7.76 -15.02
C GLN A 91 -10.94 7.23 -15.74
N GLY A 92 -11.86 8.12 -16.09
CA GLY A 92 -13.02 7.79 -16.92
C GLY A 92 -14.17 7.17 -16.13
N GLU A 93 -14.89 6.22 -16.73
CA GLU A 93 -16.07 5.60 -16.13
C GLU A 93 -15.70 4.46 -15.17
N VAL A 94 -16.48 4.34 -14.09
CA VAL A 94 -16.44 3.19 -13.17
C VAL A 94 -17.45 2.16 -13.65
N LEU A 95 -17.04 0.90 -13.78
CA LEU A 95 -17.97 -0.20 -14.08
C LEU A 95 -18.72 -0.61 -12.82
N GLU A 96 -20.04 -0.56 -12.89
CA GLU A 96 -20.98 -0.86 -11.79
C GLU A 96 -21.15 -2.37 -11.55
N SER A 97 -20.06 -3.09 -11.33
CA SER A 97 -20.05 -4.47 -10.82
C SER A 97 -19.77 -4.49 -9.31
N TYR A 98 -19.85 -5.66 -8.67
CA TYR A 98 -19.37 -5.84 -7.30
C TYR A 98 -18.22 -6.88 -7.25
N PRO A 99 -16.99 -6.48 -6.87
CA PRO A 99 -16.54 -5.10 -6.63
C PRO A 99 -16.61 -4.21 -7.89
N GLU A 100 -16.70 -2.90 -7.70
CA GLU A 100 -16.61 -1.90 -8.77
C GLU A 100 -15.27 -2.05 -9.51
N GLN A 101 -15.19 -1.58 -10.75
CA GLN A 101 -13.93 -1.57 -11.50
C GLN A 101 -13.62 -0.16 -11.99
N GLY A 102 -12.38 0.30 -11.75
CA GLY A 102 -11.91 1.60 -12.24
C GLY A 102 -10.43 1.56 -12.58
N LYS A 103 -10.00 2.44 -13.49
CA LYS A 103 -8.59 2.62 -13.84
C LYS A 103 -7.98 3.75 -13.00
N THR A 104 -6.81 3.54 -12.41
CA THR A 104 -6.15 4.56 -11.58
C THR A 104 -5.79 5.77 -12.44
N GLN A 105 -6.27 6.96 -12.06
CA GLN A 105 -5.69 8.23 -12.49
C GLN A 105 -4.59 8.68 -11.53
N SER A 106 -4.88 8.64 -10.22
CA SER A 106 -3.94 8.91 -9.14
C SER A 106 -4.37 8.14 -7.89
N ILE A 107 -3.42 7.87 -7.01
CA ILE A 107 -3.63 7.24 -5.71
C ILE A 107 -2.69 7.90 -4.70
N SER A 108 -3.23 8.25 -3.55
CA SER A 108 -2.47 8.85 -2.44
C SER A 108 -2.64 7.99 -1.19
N VAL A 109 -1.56 7.83 -0.43
CA VAL A 109 -1.62 7.20 0.88
C VAL A 109 -2.17 8.22 1.87
N LEU A 110 -3.18 7.80 2.64
CA LEU A 110 -3.56 8.52 3.86
C LEU A 110 -2.66 8.03 4.98
N GLU A 111 -1.76 8.89 5.44
CA GLU A 111 -0.93 8.60 6.59
C GLU A 111 -1.81 8.31 7.80
N MET A 112 -1.67 7.09 8.32
CA MET A 112 -2.32 6.73 9.57
C MET A 112 -1.50 7.33 10.69
N SER A 113 -2.17 7.98 11.65
CA SER A 113 -1.50 8.54 12.81
C SER A 113 -0.69 7.46 13.54
N GLU A 114 0.50 7.84 14.00
CA GLU A 114 1.28 7.03 14.93
C GLU A 114 0.41 6.66 16.13
N VAL A 115 0.46 5.39 16.53
CA VAL A 115 -0.32 4.89 17.66
C VAL A 115 0.58 4.83 18.88
N ASP A 116 0.20 5.54 19.94
CA ASP A 116 1.02 5.65 21.15
C ASP A 116 1.40 4.27 21.71
N GLY A 117 2.70 4.06 21.84
CA GLY A 117 3.28 2.83 22.36
C GLY A 117 3.48 1.72 21.33
N ALA A 118 3.01 1.87 20.10
CA ALA A 118 3.25 0.89 19.05
C ALA A 118 4.59 1.17 18.34
N GLU A 119 5.39 0.13 18.14
CA GLU A 119 6.60 0.13 17.32
C GLU A 119 6.28 -0.09 15.84
N MET A 120 5.26 -0.89 15.53
CA MET A 120 4.83 -1.18 14.16
C MET A 120 3.77 -0.19 13.68
N GLU A 121 3.81 0.17 12.40
CA GLU A 121 2.72 0.90 11.78
C GLU A 121 1.44 0.04 11.70
N ALA A 122 0.28 0.68 11.88
CA ALA A 122 -1.03 0.04 11.69
C ALA A 122 -1.16 -0.62 10.31
N SER A 123 -0.61 0.04 9.27
CA SER A 123 -0.59 -0.47 7.89
C SER A 123 0.18 -1.79 7.78
N GLU A 124 1.26 -1.94 8.54
CA GLU A 124 2.06 -3.14 8.57
C GLU A 124 1.38 -4.27 9.37
N ALA A 125 0.73 -3.96 10.48
CA ALA A 125 -0.05 -4.94 11.24
C ALA A 125 -1.15 -5.55 10.37
N LEU A 126 -1.90 -4.71 9.63
CA LEU A 126 -2.91 -5.17 8.69
C LEU A 126 -2.28 -6.01 7.56
N ARG A 127 -1.17 -5.55 6.98
CA ARG A 127 -0.42 -6.28 5.94
C ARG A 127 0.00 -7.69 6.41
N LYS A 128 0.47 -7.83 7.65
CA LYS A 128 0.86 -9.12 8.24
C LYS A 128 -0.33 -10.08 8.33
N VAL A 129 -1.54 -9.58 8.63
CA VAL A 129 -2.77 -10.38 8.64
C VAL A 129 -3.22 -10.74 7.22
N LEU A 130 -3.25 -9.78 6.30
CA LEU A 130 -3.71 -10.00 4.92
C LEU A 130 -2.85 -11.02 4.16
N LYS A 131 -1.55 -11.12 4.47
CA LYS A 131 -0.67 -12.16 3.89
C LYS A 131 -1.03 -13.59 4.29
N LYS A 132 -1.85 -13.79 5.33
CA LYS A 132 -2.28 -15.11 5.81
C LYS A 132 -3.65 -15.50 5.28
N THR A 133 -4.38 -14.57 4.66
CA THR A 133 -5.75 -14.83 4.18
C THR A 133 -5.72 -15.57 2.83
N LYS A 134 -6.86 -16.14 2.45
CA LYS A 134 -6.98 -16.84 1.16
C LYS A 134 -7.12 -15.86 0.00
N ASP A 135 -6.43 -16.14 -1.09
CA ASP A 135 -6.42 -15.30 -2.29
C ASP A 135 -7.78 -15.15 -2.97
N GLU A 136 -8.74 -16.06 -2.76
CA GLU A 136 -10.09 -15.92 -3.32
C GLU A 136 -11.02 -15.06 -2.45
N GLU A 137 -10.80 -15.02 -1.13
CA GLU A 137 -11.76 -14.43 -0.18
C GLU A 137 -11.54 -12.91 -0.03
N LEU A 138 -12.58 -12.11 -0.26
CA LEU A 138 -12.50 -10.66 -0.14
C LEU A 138 -12.93 -10.24 1.27
N TYR A 139 -12.21 -9.29 1.86
CA TYR A 139 -12.48 -8.82 3.21
C TYR A 139 -12.64 -7.30 3.27
N ALA A 140 -13.46 -6.84 4.20
CA ALA A 140 -13.43 -5.48 4.73
C ALA A 140 -12.72 -5.45 6.09
N LEU A 141 -12.01 -4.36 6.37
CA LEU A 141 -11.45 -4.09 7.69
C LEU A 141 -12.54 -3.51 8.60
N LYS A 142 -12.90 -4.23 9.66
CA LYS A 142 -13.84 -3.72 10.69
C LYS A 142 -13.11 -3.06 11.85
N MET A 143 -11.95 -3.58 12.23
CA MET A 143 -11.23 -3.11 13.40
C MET A 143 -9.73 -3.29 13.22
N LEU A 144 -8.98 -2.28 13.62
CA LEU A 144 -7.52 -2.31 13.73
C LEU A 144 -7.14 -1.50 14.96
N VAL A 145 -6.80 -2.19 16.05
CA VAL A 145 -6.56 -1.56 17.36
C VAL A 145 -5.31 -2.15 17.99
N TYR A 146 -4.44 -1.28 18.49
CA TYR A 146 -3.27 -1.66 19.27
C TYR A 146 -3.61 -1.75 20.76
N ASP A 147 -3.18 -2.85 21.40
CA ASP A 147 -3.29 -3.07 22.83
C ASP A 147 -1.90 -2.96 23.48
N LYS A 148 -1.60 -1.76 24.00
CA LYS A 148 -0.35 -1.42 24.69
C LYS A 148 -0.04 -2.32 25.90
N LYS A 149 -1.05 -2.93 26.53
CA LYS A 149 -0.83 -3.80 27.69
C LYS A 149 -0.23 -5.14 27.28
N ASN A 150 -0.64 -5.65 26.12
CA ASN A 150 -0.23 -6.96 25.61
C ASN A 150 0.76 -6.87 24.45
N ASP A 151 1.12 -5.65 24.04
CA ASP A 151 2.05 -5.36 22.95
C ASP A 151 1.63 -6.04 21.63
N GLN A 152 0.34 -5.86 21.29
CA GLN A 152 -0.31 -6.60 20.22
C GLN A 152 -1.34 -5.75 19.47
N TRP A 153 -1.36 -5.91 18.16
CA TRP A 153 -2.42 -5.48 17.28
C TRP A 153 -3.54 -6.53 17.23
N THR A 154 -4.78 -6.05 17.30
CA THR A 154 -5.98 -6.84 16.99
C THR A 154 -6.56 -6.34 15.68
N VAL A 155 -6.71 -7.26 14.71
CA VAL A 155 -7.30 -7.00 13.40
C VAL A 155 -8.58 -7.81 13.26
N ARG A 156 -9.72 -7.16 12.99
CA ARG A 156 -10.96 -7.84 12.64
C ARG A 156 -11.32 -7.60 11.20
N LEU A 157 -11.48 -8.69 10.46
CA LEU A 157 -11.88 -8.69 9.06
C LEU A 157 -13.25 -9.31 8.92
N MET A 158 -14.07 -8.77 8.01
CA MET A 158 -15.36 -9.34 7.63
C MET A 158 -15.31 -9.79 6.18
N SER A 159 -15.68 -11.06 5.95
CA SER A 159 -15.80 -11.63 4.61
C SER A 159 -16.93 -10.96 3.85
N LEU A 160 -16.64 -10.49 2.64
CA LEU A 160 -17.62 -9.88 1.75
C LEU A 160 -18.52 -10.93 1.07
N SER A 161 -18.12 -12.20 1.09
CA SER A 161 -18.84 -13.29 0.43
C SER A 161 -19.93 -13.90 1.31
N ASP A 162 -19.64 -14.10 2.59
CA ASP A 162 -20.52 -14.82 3.52
C ASP A 162 -20.70 -14.14 4.88
N SER A 163 -20.20 -12.92 5.03
CA SER A 163 -20.32 -12.13 6.26
C SER A 163 -19.69 -12.75 7.51
N ARG A 164 -18.86 -13.78 7.38
CA ARG A 164 -18.08 -14.32 8.51
C ARG A 164 -17.04 -13.31 8.96
N GLU A 165 -16.82 -13.23 10.26
CA GLU A 165 -15.77 -12.40 10.84
C GLU A 165 -14.59 -13.27 11.26
N ILE A 166 -13.39 -12.78 11.02
CA ILE A 166 -12.15 -13.35 11.55
C ILE A 166 -11.43 -12.29 12.37
N GLU A 167 -10.87 -12.72 13.51
CA GLU A 167 -10.04 -11.89 14.36
C GLU A 167 -8.64 -12.50 14.40
N GLU A 168 -7.64 -11.68 14.09
CA GLU A 168 -6.24 -12.07 14.13
C GLU A 168 -5.48 -11.14 15.06
N LYS A 169 -4.57 -11.72 15.84
CA LYS A 169 -3.66 -10.97 16.71
C LYS A 169 -2.26 -11.03 16.15
N VAL A 170 -1.58 -9.88 16.18
CA VAL A 170 -0.22 -9.73 15.69
C VAL A 170 0.59 -9.05 16.77
N SER A 171 1.63 -9.72 17.26
CA SER A 171 2.61 -9.07 18.13
C SER A 171 3.28 -7.94 17.39
N ASP A 172 3.48 -6.84 18.12
CA ASP A 172 4.27 -5.71 17.64
C ASP A 172 5.71 -6.13 17.32
#